data_AF-A0AA96JAU4-F1
#
_entry.id   AF-A0AA96JAU4-F1
#
_cell.length_a   1.000
_cell.length_b   1.000
_cell.length_c   1.000
_cell.angle_alpha   90.00
_cell.angle_beta   90.00
_cell.angle_gamma   90.00
#
_symmetry.space_group_name_H-M   'P 1'
#
loop_
_entity.id
_entity.type
_entity.pdbx_description
1 polymer ?
#
loop_
_entity_poly.entity_id
_entity_poly.type
_entity_poly.pdbx_seq_one_letter_code
_entity_poly.pdbx_strand_id
1 'polypeptide(L)'
;MFSDGYTQETALARVRQMLDDGVSDAELSRLSVHEEALVRAAVAAHPGTSVLALLRLASDEATTVRAGVARNPRPDMPEDIHEQLAQDKRVEVRMALAGNPSLGREVLGKLSRSRDKDVALVARRRIAAEGGARGMLARLSMPRG
;
A
#
# COMPACT_ATOMS: atom_id res chain seq x y z
N MET A 1 2.86 -34.23 -9.59
CA MET A 1 1.94 -33.24 -9.01
C MET A 1 2.74 -32.25 -8.14
N PHE A 2 3.42 -31.29 -8.76
CA PHE A 2 4.04 -30.14 -8.08
C PHE A 2 4.28 -29.06 -9.15
N SER A 3 3.26 -28.27 -9.49
CA SER A 3 3.37 -27.32 -10.63
C SER A 3 2.81 -25.92 -10.38
N ASP A 4 2.44 -25.56 -9.15
CA ASP A 4 1.93 -24.20 -8.86
C ASP A 4 2.94 -23.28 -8.14
N GLY A 5 4.09 -23.80 -7.70
CA GLY A 5 5.10 -23.01 -6.96
C GLY A 5 6.22 -22.40 -7.81
N TYR A 6 6.60 -23.04 -8.92
CA TYR A 6 7.81 -22.67 -9.69
C TYR A 6 7.62 -21.43 -10.60
N THR A 7 6.39 -21.13 -11.00
CA THR A 7 6.08 -19.97 -11.87
C THR A 7 5.99 -18.66 -11.09
N GLN A 8 5.48 -18.67 -9.86
CA GLN A 8 5.37 -17.46 -9.04
C GLN A 8 6.74 -16.94 -8.58
N GLU A 9 7.64 -17.83 -8.18
CA GLU A 9 8.99 -17.45 -7.72
C GLU A 9 9.82 -16.84 -8.86
N THR A 10 9.66 -17.34 -10.08
CA THR A 10 10.35 -16.83 -11.27
C THR A 10 9.80 -15.47 -11.74
N ALA A 11 8.48 -15.27 -11.67
CA ALA A 11 7.84 -14.01 -12.05
C ALA A 11 8.21 -12.88 -11.08
N LEU A 12 8.19 -13.15 -9.78
CA LEU A 12 8.52 -12.17 -8.73
C LEU A 12 10.02 -11.83 -8.72
N ALA A 13 10.89 -12.81 -8.99
CA ALA A 13 12.32 -12.60 -9.18
C ALA A 13 12.62 -11.75 -10.42
N ARG A 14 11.96 -12.02 -11.57
CA ARG A 14 12.10 -11.21 -12.78
C ARG A 14 11.62 -9.78 -12.58
N VAL A 15 10.50 -9.61 -11.90
CA VAL A 15 9.94 -8.29 -11.59
C VAL A 15 10.84 -7.51 -10.64
N ARG A 16 11.43 -8.16 -9.64
CA ARG A 16 12.44 -7.54 -8.77
C ARG A 16 13.68 -7.11 -9.56
N GLN A 17 14.16 -7.96 -10.46
CA GLN A 17 15.30 -7.65 -11.33
C GLN A 17 14.98 -6.55 -12.36
N MET A 18 13.71 -6.39 -12.73
CA MET A 18 13.23 -5.30 -13.58
C MET A 18 12.97 -4.01 -12.82
N LEU A 19 12.87 -4.05 -11.49
CA LEU A 19 12.54 -2.92 -10.61
C LEU A 19 13.71 -2.58 -9.65
N ASP A 20 14.95 -2.69 -10.12
CA ASP A 20 16.12 -2.22 -9.38
C ASP A 20 16.11 -0.69 -9.22
N ASP A 21 16.88 -0.16 -8.26
CA ASP A 21 16.90 1.25 -7.80
C ASP A 21 17.15 2.33 -8.88
N GLY A 22 17.39 1.94 -10.14
CA GLY A 22 17.63 2.83 -11.29
C GLY A 22 16.48 2.93 -12.29
N VAL A 23 15.28 2.40 -12.00
CA VAL A 23 14.18 2.37 -12.97
C VAL A 23 13.60 3.77 -13.19
N SER A 24 13.65 4.22 -14.45
CA SER A 24 13.09 5.51 -14.85
C SER A 24 11.55 5.54 -14.78
N ASP A 25 10.98 6.72 -14.56
CA ASP A 25 9.51 6.92 -14.56
C ASP A 25 8.86 6.47 -15.88
N ALA A 26 9.56 6.65 -17.02
CA ALA A 26 9.08 6.18 -18.31
C ALA A 26 8.93 4.64 -18.36
N GLU A 27 9.86 3.91 -17.74
CA GLU A 27 9.79 2.45 -17.67
C GLU A 27 8.67 2.00 -16.72
N LEU A 28 8.51 2.65 -15.57
CA LEU A 28 7.37 2.39 -14.66
C LEU A 28 6.02 2.64 -15.36
N SER A 29 5.93 3.72 -16.14
CA SER A 29 4.73 4.04 -16.92
C SER A 29 4.42 2.93 -17.94
N ARG A 30 5.44 2.43 -18.65
CA ARG A 30 5.29 1.31 -19.60
C ARG A 30 4.87 0.02 -18.90
N LEU A 31 5.45 -0.28 -17.74
CA LEU A 31 5.14 -1.48 -16.97
C LEU A 31 3.78 -1.40 -16.26
N SER A 32 3.23 -0.20 -16.03
CA SER A 32 1.91 0.00 -15.43
C SER A 32 0.75 -0.54 -16.29
N VAL A 33 0.97 -0.72 -17.59
CA VAL A 33 -0.02 -1.27 -18.54
C VAL A 33 0.36 -2.67 -19.05
N HIS A 34 1.32 -3.32 -18.39
CA HIS A 34 1.78 -4.65 -18.77
C HIS A 34 0.65 -5.69 -18.61
N GLU A 35 0.60 -6.72 -19.46
CA GLU A 35 -0.47 -7.73 -19.45
C GLU A 35 -0.49 -8.56 -18.14
N GLU A 36 0.70 -8.89 -17.64
CA GLU A 36 0.90 -9.62 -16.39
C GLU A 36 0.52 -8.78 -15.15
N ALA A 37 -0.47 -9.25 -14.38
CA ALA A 37 -0.95 -8.57 -13.18
C ALA A 37 0.13 -8.46 -12.08
N LEU A 38 1.04 -9.42 -11.99
CA LEU A 38 2.14 -9.38 -11.02
C LEU A 38 3.14 -8.25 -11.30
N VAL A 39 3.42 -7.98 -12.59
CA VAL A 39 4.27 -6.85 -13.01
C VAL A 39 3.60 -5.53 -12.63
N ARG A 40 2.32 -5.37 -12.97
CA ARG A 40 1.54 -4.18 -12.61
C ARG A 40 1.47 -3.97 -11.09
N ALA A 41 1.33 -5.05 -10.31
CA ALA A 41 1.28 -4.98 -8.84
C ALA A 41 2.60 -4.52 -8.22
N ALA A 42 3.73 -4.92 -8.78
CA ALA A 42 5.03 -4.47 -8.30
C ALA A 42 5.32 -3.02 -8.66
N VAL A 43 4.97 -2.60 -9.88
CA VAL A 43 4.97 -1.17 -10.25
C VAL A 43 4.08 -0.39 -9.30
N ALA A 44 2.88 -0.89 -9.01
CA ALA A 44 1.96 -0.25 -8.07
C ALA A 44 2.54 -0.09 -6.66
N ALA A 45 3.37 -1.03 -6.20
CA ALA A 45 4.01 -0.98 -4.89
C ALA A 45 5.31 -0.16 -4.86
N HIS A 46 5.84 0.23 -6.03
CA HIS A 46 7.13 0.93 -6.14
C HIS A 46 6.99 2.42 -5.74
N PRO A 47 7.89 2.96 -4.88
CA PRO A 47 7.80 4.35 -4.40
C PRO A 47 7.93 5.39 -5.50
N GLY A 48 8.69 5.08 -6.55
CA GLY A 48 8.92 5.95 -7.70
C GLY A 48 7.75 6.05 -8.68
N THR A 49 6.68 5.28 -8.49
CA THR A 49 5.56 5.26 -9.43
C THR A 49 4.78 6.57 -9.38
N SER A 50 4.52 7.12 -10.56
CA SER A 50 3.77 8.36 -10.71
C SER A 50 2.32 8.24 -10.23
N VAL A 51 1.78 9.35 -9.73
CA VAL A 51 0.39 9.42 -9.25
C VAL A 51 -0.60 9.05 -10.34
N LEU A 52 -0.34 9.47 -11.59
CA LEU A 52 -1.20 9.13 -12.73
C LEU A 52 -1.24 7.63 -13.02
N ALA A 53 -0.11 6.93 -12.89
CA ALA A 53 -0.08 5.48 -13.01
C ALA A 53 -0.82 4.82 -11.84
N LEU A 54 -0.61 5.29 -10.60
CA LEU A 54 -1.30 4.76 -9.41
C LEU A 54 -2.82 4.95 -9.49
N LEU A 55 -3.31 6.07 -10.02
CA LEU A 55 -4.75 6.30 -10.26
C LEU A 55 -5.35 5.24 -11.19
N ARG A 56 -4.65 4.89 -12.26
CA ARG A 56 -5.09 3.81 -13.17
C ARG A 56 -5.06 2.45 -12.47
N LEU A 57 -3.97 2.16 -11.78
CA LEU A 57 -3.75 0.88 -11.09
C LEU A 57 -4.69 0.68 -9.89
N ALA A 58 -5.19 1.76 -9.27
CA ALA A 58 -6.17 1.70 -8.18
C ALA A 58 -7.53 1.16 -8.65
N SER A 59 -7.81 1.28 -9.94
CA SER A 59 -9.02 0.78 -10.60
C SER A 59 -8.76 -0.49 -11.42
N ASP A 60 -7.58 -1.10 -11.31
CA ASP A 60 -7.21 -2.31 -12.04
C ASP A 60 -8.15 -3.47 -11.68
N GLU A 61 -8.43 -4.36 -12.63
CA GLU A 61 -9.28 -5.54 -12.40
C GLU A 61 -8.67 -6.50 -11.38
N ALA A 62 -7.34 -6.62 -11.40
CA ALA A 62 -6.60 -7.54 -10.54
C ALA A 62 -6.49 -7.00 -9.11
N THR A 63 -6.97 -7.81 -8.16
CA THR A 63 -6.94 -7.48 -6.72
C THR A 63 -5.51 -7.30 -6.21
N THR A 64 -4.56 -8.08 -6.73
CA THR A 64 -3.13 -7.98 -6.38
C THR A 64 -2.54 -6.63 -6.76
N VAL A 65 -2.96 -6.05 -7.87
CA VAL A 65 -2.53 -4.72 -8.34
C VAL A 65 -3.06 -3.64 -7.42
N ARG A 66 -4.37 -3.66 -7.12
CA ARG A 66 -5.00 -2.71 -6.19
C ARG A 66 -4.38 -2.81 -4.78
N ALA A 67 -4.05 -4.01 -4.33
CA ALA A 67 -3.31 -4.22 -3.08
C ALA A 67 -1.88 -3.68 -3.14
N GLY A 68 -1.22 -3.75 -4.30
CA GLY A 68 0.08 -3.11 -4.54
C GLY A 68 0.01 -1.60 -4.37
N VAL A 69 -0.99 -0.94 -4.96
CA VAL A 69 -1.22 0.52 -4.78
C VAL A 69 -1.44 0.83 -3.31
N ALA A 70 -2.27 0.05 -2.62
CA ALA A 70 -2.57 0.22 -1.21
C ALA A 70 -1.34 0.09 -0.30
N ARG A 71 -0.32 -0.66 -0.71
CA ARG A 71 0.96 -0.84 0.02
C ARG A 71 2.04 0.16 -0.37
N ASN A 72 1.80 0.99 -1.39
CA ASN A 72 2.81 1.89 -1.89
C ASN A 72 3.25 2.88 -0.79
N PRO A 73 4.54 2.94 -0.45
CA PRO A 73 5.03 3.78 0.64
C PRO A 73 5.12 5.28 0.27
N ARG A 74 4.65 5.69 -0.92
CA ARG A 74 4.68 7.07 -1.38
C ARG A 74 4.02 8.02 -0.35
N PRO A 75 4.73 9.07 0.11
CA PRO A 75 4.20 10.00 1.10
C PRO A 75 3.10 10.92 0.52
N ASP A 76 3.22 11.27 -0.76
CA ASP A 76 2.32 12.22 -1.44
C ASP A 76 1.21 11.52 -2.25
N MET A 77 0.64 10.43 -1.71
CA MET A 77 -0.47 9.75 -2.36
C MET A 77 -1.76 10.56 -2.16
N PRO A 78 -2.51 10.89 -3.24
CA PRO A 78 -3.77 11.62 -3.12
C PRO A 78 -4.78 10.90 -2.23
N GLU A 79 -5.51 11.66 -1.43
CA GLU A 79 -6.55 11.11 -0.55
C GLU A 79 -7.62 10.37 -1.33
N ASP A 80 -8.02 10.85 -2.52
CA ASP A 80 -9.00 10.19 -3.39
C ASP A 80 -8.65 8.72 -3.67
N ILE A 81 -7.36 8.41 -3.88
CA ILE A 81 -6.89 7.02 -4.09
C ILE A 81 -7.08 6.21 -2.82
N HIS A 82 -6.68 6.76 -1.66
CA HIS A 82 -6.85 6.10 -0.38
C HIS A 82 -8.33 5.88 -0.05
N GLU A 83 -9.21 6.83 -0.36
CA GLU A 83 -10.65 6.70 -0.14
C GLU A 83 -11.26 5.63 -1.03
N GLN A 84 -10.87 5.60 -2.31
CA GLN A 84 -11.29 4.56 -3.25
C GLN A 84 -10.87 3.17 -2.74
N LEU A 85 -9.60 3.00 -2.33
CA LEU A 85 -9.09 1.72 -1.85
C LEU A 85 -9.68 1.32 -0.48
N ALA A 86 -10.03 2.29 0.38
CA ALA A 86 -10.72 2.02 1.64
C ALA A 86 -12.13 1.47 1.44
N GLN A 87 -12.76 1.80 0.31
CA GLN A 87 -14.07 1.30 -0.09
C GLN A 87 -13.99 0.09 -1.04
N ASP A 88 -12.78 -0.41 -1.34
CA ASP A 88 -12.58 -1.56 -2.22
C ASP A 88 -13.38 -2.76 -1.72
N LYS A 89 -13.96 -3.54 -2.65
CA LYS A 89 -14.78 -4.72 -2.35
C LYS A 89 -13.99 -5.84 -1.67
N ARG A 90 -12.67 -5.88 -1.87
CA ARG A 90 -11.76 -6.92 -1.38
C ARG A 90 -11.14 -6.51 -0.05
N VAL A 91 -11.32 -7.37 0.96
CA VAL A 91 -10.74 -7.19 2.29
C VAL A 91 -9.22 -7.10 2.24
N GLU A 92 -8.57 -7.85 1.36
CA GLU A 92 -7.11 -7.85 1.18
C GLU A 92 -6.55 -6.46 0.84
N VAL A 93 -7.26 -5.70 -0.02
CA VAL A 93 -6.87 -4.33 -0.40
C VAL A 93 -7.05 -3.37 0.77
N ARG A 94 -8.18 -3.47 1.48
CA ARG A 94 -8.45 -2.66 2.69
C ARG A 94 -7.44 -2.94 3.81
N MET A 95 -7.03 -4.20 3.97
CA MET A 95 -5.99 -4.62 4.92
C MET A 95 -4.62 -4.07 4.55
N ALA A 96 -4.24 -4.16 3.28
CA ALA A 96 -3.02 -3.58 2.75
C ALA A 96 -2.95 -2.07 3.02
N LEU A 97 -4.05 -1.36 2.77
CA LEU A 97 -4.17 0.07 3.02
C LEU A 97 -4.01 0.40 4.51
N ALA A 98 -4.72 -0.32 5.39
CA ALA A 98 -4.62 -0.12 6.84
C ALA A 98 -3.20 -0.36 7.39
N GLY A 99 -2.42 -1.22 6.73
CA GLY A 99 -1.03 -1.50 7.07
C GLY A 99 -0.04 -0.45 6.55
N ASN A 100 -0.43 0.42 5.63
CA ASN A 100 0.49 1.32 4.92
C ASN A 100 1.05 2.42 5.85
N PRO A 101 2.38 2.52 6.05
CA PRO A 101 3.04 3.56 6.86
C PRO A 101 2.71 4.99 6.45
N SER A 102 2.38 5.23 5.19
CA SER A 102 2.12 6.57 4.64
C SER A 102 0.64 6.95 4.67
N LEU A 103 -0.24 6.07 5.15
CA LEU A 103 -1.67 6.35 5.21
C LEU A 103 -1.99 7.44 6.24
N GLY A 104 -2.71 8.48 5.79
CA GLY A 104 -3.19 9.56 6.64
C GLY A 104 -4.16 9.10 7.73
N ARG A 105 -4.16 9.83 8.86
CA ARG A 105 -5.00 9.54 10.02
C ARG A 105 -6.50 9.56 9.74
N GLU A 106 -6.94 10.40 8.81
CA GLU A 106 -8.36 10.52 8.49
C GLU A 106 -8.91 9.21 7.90
N VAL A 107 -8.28 8.72 6.83
CA VAL A 107 -8.67 7.45 6.18
C VAL A 107 -8.47 6.28 7.13
N LEU A 108 -7.37 6.27 7.90
CA LEU A 108 -7.14 5.25 8.94
C LEU A 108 -8.26 5.24 10.00
N GLY A 109 -8.76 6.42 10.39
CA GLY A 109 -9.91 6.57 11.28
C GLY A 109 -11.21 6.04 10.67
N LYS A 110 -11.42 6.15 9.35
CA LYS A 110 -12.53 5.51 8.63
C LYS A 110 -12.38 3.98 8.67
N LEU A 111 -11.19 3.44 8.37
CA LEU A 111 -10.91 1.99 8.39
C LEU A 111 -11.08 1.37 9.79
N SER A 112 -10.76 2.11 10.86
CA SER A 112 -10.95 1.66 12.26
C SER A 112 -12.40 1.37 12.66
N ARG A 113 -13.34 1.89 11.87
CA ARG A 113 -14.80 1.74 11.98
C ARG A 113 -15.36 0.84 10.88
N SER A 114 -14.51 0.20 10.08
CA SER A 114 -14.93 -0.76 9.07
C SER A 114 -15.73 -1.90 9.70
N ARG A 115 -16.66 -2.46 8.92
CA ARG A 115 -17.43 -3.65 9.31
C ARG A 115 -16.55 -4.90 9.40
N ASP A 116 -15.45 -4.92 8.67
CA ASP A 116 -14.47 -6.00 8.75
C ASP A 116 -13.63 -5.84 10.01
N LYS A 117 -13.74 -6.83 10.91
CA LYS A 117 -13.04 -6.81 12.21
C LYS A 117 -11.53 -6.78 12.03
N ASP A 118 -10.98 -7.49 11.04
CA ASP A 118 -9.54 -7.54 10.81
C ASP A 118 -9.00 -6.19 10.35
N VAL A 119 -9.67 -5.55 9.38
CA VAL A 119 -9.30 -4.21 8.89
C VAL A 119 -9.39 -3.19 10.02
N ALA A 120 -10.49 -3.21 10.77
CA ALA A 120 -10.69 -2.34 11.91
C ALA A 120 -9.61 -2.55 12.99
N LEU A 121 -9.23 -3.80 13.27
CA LEU A 121 -8.21 -4.13 14.26
C LEU A 121 -6.84 -3.60 13.84
N VAL A 122 -6.41 -3.82 12.59
CA VAL A 122 -5.14 -3.30 12.08
C VAL A 122 -5.12 -1.78 12.15
N ALA A 123 -6.19 -1.14 11.70
CA ALA A 123 -6.29 0.32 11.75
C ALA A 123 -6.24 0.87 13.19
N ARG A 124 -6.96 0.25 14.13
CA ARG A 124 -6.95 0.63 15.55
C ARG A 124 -5.58 0.44 16.19
N ARG A 125 -4.91 -0.69 15.92
CA ARG A 125 -3.55 -0.96 16.42
C ARG A 125 -2.57 0.12 15.96
N ARG A 126 -2.70 0.54 14.71
CA ARG A 126 -1.88 1.60 14.14
C ARG A 126 -2.15 2.97 14.78
N ILE A 127 -3.42 3.35 14.93
CA ILE A 127 -3.80 4.58 15.64
C ILE A 127 -3.24 4.58 17.08
N ALA A 128 -3.31 3.44 17.77
CA ALA A 128 -2.76 3.27 19.11
C ALA A 128 -1.23 3.37 19.13
N ALA A 129 -0.53 2.76 18.18
CA ALA A 129 0.94 2.84 18.06
C ALA A 129 1.41 4.28 17.82
N GLU A 130 0.76 5.01 16.92
CA GLU A 130 1.07 6.43 16.65
C GLU A 130 0.73 7.34 17.85
N GLY A 131 -0.33 7.02 18.62
CA GLY A 131 -0.71 7.74 19.82
C GLY A 131 0.25 7.52 21.00
N GLY A 132 0.77 6.30 21.15
CA GLY A 132 1.71 5.93 22.21
C GLY A 132 3.07 6.62 22.10
N ALA A 133 3.59 6.78 20.88
CA ALA A 133 4.88 7.45 20.64
C ALA A 133 4.87 8.93 21.06
N ARG A 134 3.77 9.65 20.81
CA ARG A 134 3.60 11.06 21.23
C ARG A 134 3.47 11.22 22.75
N GLY A 135 2.85 10.24 23.43
CA GLY A 135 2.67 10.26 24.88
C GLY A 135 3.95 10.01 25.70
N MET A 136 5.00 9.44 25.10
CA MET A 136 6.30 9.26 25.75
C MET A 136 7.18 10.51 25.66
N LEU A 137 7.19 11.21 24.51
CA LEU A 137 7.98 12.45 24.34
C LEU A 137 7.48 13.60 25.22
N ALA A 138 6.17 13.68 25.50
CA ALA A 138 5.60 14.70 26.39
C ALA A 138 6.06 14.55 27.86
N ARG A 139 6.46 13.35 28.30
CA ARG A 139 6.89 13.09 29.69
C ARG A 139 8.37 13.34 29.94
N LEU A 140 9.17 13.47 28.88
CA LEU A 140 10.62 13.72 28.96
C LEU A 140 10.99 15.21 28.85
N SER A 141 10.02 16.10 28.61
CA SER A 141 10.22 17.54 28.42
C SER A 141 9.66 18.43 29.55
N MET A 142 9.44 17.88 30.75
CA MET A 142 9.03 18.68 31.91
C MET A 142 10.26 19.00 32.77
N PRO A 143 10.73 20.26 32.86
CA PRO A 143 11.73 20.63 33.83
C PRO A 143 11.12 20.52 35.23
N ARG A 144 11.79 19.79 36.13
CA ARG A 144 11.48 19.79 37.55
C ARG A 144 11.87 21.16 38.10
N GLY A 145 10.87 22.00 38.40
CA GLY A 145 11.02 23.18 39.25
C GLY A 145 11.18 22.81 40.71
#